data_AF-A0A6L6ZPF3-F1
#
_entry.id   AF-A0A6L6ZPF3-F1
#
_cell.length_a   1.000
_cell.length_b   1.000
_cell.length_c   1.000
_cell.angle_alpha   90.00
_cell.angle_beta   90.00
_cell.angle_gamma   90.00
#
_symmetry.space_group_name_H-M   'P 1'
#
loop_
_entity.id
_entity.type
_entity.pdbx_description
1 polymer ?
#
loop_
_entity_poly.entity_id
_entity_poly.type
_entity_poly.pdbx_seq_one_letter_code
_entity_poly.pdbx_strand_id
1 'polypeptide(L)'
;MITSPPKRGMALVVVLVLLAVMMLVTITLSGRMQQQLGRTRSQQEYQQALWYSASAESLALSALSLSLKNEKRVHLAQPWASGPRFFPLPQGQIAVTLRDAQACFNLNALAQPTTASRPIAVQQLIALISRLNVPAYRAELIAESLWEFIDEDRSVQTRLGREDSEYLARSVPF
;
A
#
# COMPACT_ATOMS: atom_id res chain seq x y z
N MET A 1 36.83 71.84 -30.18
CA MET A 1 37.01 70.38 -30.14
C MET A 1 37.25 69.97 -28.70
N ILE A 2 36.28 69.35 -28.05
CA ILE A 2 36.40 68.86 -26.67
C ILE A 2 36.40 67.33 -26.77
N THR A 3 37.54 66.72 -26.56
CA THR A 3 37.69 65.26 -26.55
C THR A 3 37.44 64.74 -25.14
N SER A 4 36.32 64.03 -24.94
CA SER A 4 35.99 63.39 -23.67
C SER A 4 37.01 62.31 -23.31
N PRO A 5 37.46 62.19 -22.05
CA PRO A 5 38.43 61.18 -21.65
C PRO A 5 37.83 59.77 -21.73
N PRO A 6 38.66 58.74 -22.01
CA PRO A 6 38.17 57.39 -22.33
C PRO A 6 37.53 56.71 -21.11
N LYS A 7 36.34 56.12 -21.30
CA LYS A 7 35.54 55.36 -20.32
C LYS A 7 36.21 54.02 -19.90
N ARG A 8 37.43 54.04 -19.33
CA ARG A 8 38.18 52.82 -18.97
C ARG A 8 37.62 52.05 -17.76
N GLY A 9 36.86 52.69 -16.87
CA GLY A 9 36.24 52.02 -15.72
C GLY A 9 34.96 51.24 -16.04
N MET A 10 34.15 51.73 -16.98
CA MET A 10 32.85 51.12 -17.31
C MET A 10 32.98 49.77 -18.01
N ALA A 11 33.98 49.60 -18.89
CA ALA A 11 34.20 48.33 -19.58
C ALA A 11 34.52 47.18 -18.62
N LEU A 12 35.32 47.44 -17.58
CA LEU A 12 35.67 46.46 -16.56
C LEU A 12 34.43 46.04 -15.74
N VAL A 13 33.58 46.99 -15.37
CA VAL A 13 32.34 46.71 -14.64
C VAL A 13 31.40 45.84 -15.47
N VAL A 14 31.23 46.13 -16.76
CA VAL A 14 30.37 45.31 -17.64
C VAL A 14 30.90 43.88 -17.74
N VAL A 15 32.22 43.69 -17.90
CA VAL A 15 32.81 42.33 -17.96
C VAL A 15 32.62 41.59 -16.63
N LEU A 16 32.84 42.24 -15.50
CA LEU A 16 32.64 41.62 -14.18
C LEU A 16 31.19 41.24 -13.93
N VAL A 17 30.23 42.09 -14.33
CA VAL A 17 28.79 41.76 -14.22
C VAL A 17 28.43 40.58 -15.11
N LEU A 18 28.92 40.55 -16.36
CA LEU A 18 28.68 39.42 -17.27
C LEU A 18 29.26 38.12 -16.70
N LEU A 19 30.48 38.15 -16.16
CA LEU A 19 31.10 37.00 -15.51
C LEU A 19 30.32 36.55 -14.27
N ALA A 20 29.87 37.49 -13.44
CA ALA A 20 29.07 37.18 -12.26
C ALA A 20 27.74 36.51 -12.64
N VAL A 21 27.04 37.03 -13.66
CA VAL A 21 25.79 36.43 -14.16
C VAL A 21 26.03 35.05 -14.74
N MET A 22 27.08 34.87 -15.55
CA MET A 22 27.45 33.55 -16.08
C MET A 22 27.71 32.54 -14.96
N MET A 23 28.49 32.94 -13.95
CA MET A 23 28.81 32.08 -12.80
C MET A 23 27.55 31.69 -12.01
N LEU A 24 26.65 32.63 -11.74
CA LEU A 24 25.37 32.36 -11.08
C LEU A 24 24.53 31.35 -11.87
N VAL A 25 24.41 31.54 -13.19
CA VAL A 25 23.67 30.62 -14.06
C VAL A 25 24.27 29.21 -14.00
N THR A 26 25.59 29.09 -14.14
CA THR A 26 26.28 27.79 -14.07
C THR A 26 26.08 27.08 -12.73
N ILE A 27 26.16 27.80 -11.60
CA ILE A 27 25.95 27.23 -10.27
C ILE A 27 24.52 26.69 -10.12
N THR A 28 23.51 27.45 -10.54
CA THR A 28 22.11 26.99 -10.45
C THR A 28 21.82 25.76 -11.32
N LEU A 29 22.36 25.72 -12.55
CA LEU A 29 22.23 24.57 -13.44
C LEU A 29 22.93 23.33 -12.89
N SER A 30 24.15 23.48 -12.36
CA SER A 30 24.90 22.39 -11.73
C SER A 30 24.15 21.81 -10.52
N GLY A 31 23.61 22.69 -9.66
CA GLY A 31 22.80 22.28 -8.51
C GLY A 31 21.54 21.50 -8.91
N ARG A 32 20.81 21.97 -9.95
CA ARG A 32 19.64 21.25 -10.50
C ARG A 32 20.04 19.88 -11.06
N MET A 33 21.15 19.78 -11.77
CA MET A 33 21.63 18.51 -12.33
C MET A 33 21.91 17.48 -11.22
N GLN A 34 22.60 17.89 -10.14
CA GLN A 34 22.86 17.00 -9.01
C GLN A 34 21.58 16.51 -8.33
N GLN A 35 20.59 17.39 -8.16
CA GLN A 35 19.29 17.02 -7.62
C GLN A 35 18.54 16.02 -8.52
N GLN A 36 18.57 16.24 -9.84
CA GLN A 36 17.95 15.32 -10.80
C GLN A 36 18.64 13.95 -10.78
N LEU A 37 19.97 13.91 -10.72
CA LEU A 37 20.71 12.64 -10.56
C LEU A 37 20.33 11.91 -9.28
N GLY A 38 20.19 12.62 -8.15
CA GLY A 38 19.71 12.04 -6.90
C GLY A 38 18.31 11.43 -7.03
N ARG A 39 17.38 12.15 -7.66
CA ARG A 39 16.01 11.65 -7.91
C ARG A 39 15.99 10.44 -8.84
N THR A 40 16.72 10.49 -9.94
CA THR A 40 16.83 9.37 -10.89
C THR A 40 17.38 8.12 -10.22
N ARG A 41 18.39 8.28 -9.34
CA ARG A 41 18.94 7.18 -8.56
C ARG A 41 17.90 6.58 -7.61
N SER A 42 17.21 7.40 -6.82
CA SER A 42 16.16 6.91 -5.92
C SER A 42 15.00 6.25 -6.65
N GLN A 43 14.62 6.77 -7.82
CA GLN A 43 13.59 6.15 -8.68
C GLN A 43 14.06 4.78 -9.19
N GLN A 44 15.32 4.66 -9.61
CA GLN A 44 15.91 3.40 -10.05
C GLN A 44 15.99 2.38 -8.90
N GLU A 45 16.42 2.81 -7.71
CA GLU A 45 16.48 1.97 -6.51
C GLU A 45 15.08 1.47 -6.10
N TYR A 46 14.05 2.33 -6.19
CA TYR A 46 12.66 1.94 -5.93
C TYR A 46 12.13 0.93 -6.95
N GLN A 47 12.38 1.16 -8.24
CA GLN A 47 12.03 0.17 -9.28
C GLN A 47 12.73 -1.16 -9.05
N GLN A 48 14.00 -1.14 -8.65
CA GLN A 48 14.75 -2.34 -8.30
C GLN A 48 14.15 -3.05 -7.07
N ALA A 49 13.63 -2.31 -6.08
CA ALA A 49 12.91 -2.88 -4.94
C ALA A 49 11.61 -3.60 -5.36
N LEU A 50 10.86 -3.06 -6.34
CA LEU A 50 9.70 -3.75 -6.92
C LEU A 50 10.11 -5.03 -7.68
N TRP A 51 11.24 -5.02 -8.38
CA TRP A 51 11.78 -6.25 -8.97
C TRP A 51 12.18 -7.28 -7.92
N TYR A 52 12.71 -6.84 -6.77
CA TYR A 52 12.99 -7.71 -5.65
C TYR A 52 11.72 -8.26 -4.99
N SER A 53 10.62 -7.50 -4.91
CA SER A 53 9.34 -8.02 -4.41
C SER A 53 8.77 -9.09 -5.35
N ALA A 54 8.77 -8.85 -6.67
CA ALA A 54 8.36 -9.84 -7.66
C ALA A 54 9.23 -11.12 -7.64
N SER A 55 10.52 -10.96 -7.37
CA SER A 55 11.43 -12.09 -7.17
C SER A 55 11.09 -12.86 -5.89
N ALA A 56 10.76 -12.17 -4.80
CA ALA A 56 10.33 -12.79 -3.55
C ALA A 56 9.02 -13.56 -3.70
N GLU A 57 8.05 -13.03 -4.45
CA GLU A 57 6.80 -13.73 -4.81
C GLU A 57 7.07 -14.97 -5.65
N SER A 58 7.91 -14.87 -6.68
CA SER A 58 8.28 -16.02 -7.51
C SER A 58 8.95 -17.15 -6.70
N LEU A 59 9.78 -16.78 -5.72
CA LEU A 59 10.39 -17.72 -4.80
C LEU A 59 9.37 -18.33 -3.84
N ALA A 60 8.42 -17.53 -3.36
CA ALA A 60 7.32 -18.01 -2.52
C ALA A 60 6.45 -19.04 -3.25
N LEU A 61 6.07 -18.79 -4.51
CA LEU A 61 5.33 -19.75 -5.35
C LEU A 61 6.11 -21.04 -5.58
N SER A 62 7.43 -20.92 -5.81
CA SER A 62 8.31 -22.08 -5.97
C SER A 62 8.42 -22.90 -4.68
N ALA A 63 8.54 -22.23 -3.52
CA ALA A 63 8.58 -22.87 -2.21
C ALA A 63 7.25 -23.57 -1.87
N LEU A 64 6.12 -22.92 -2.16
CA LEU A 64 4.79 -23.49 -1.96
C LEU A 64 4.56 -24.72 -2.84
N SER A 65 4.82 -24.62 -4.14
CA SER A 65 4.64 -25.73 -5.08
C SER A 65 5.52 -26.94 -4.73
N LEU A 66 6.76 -26.73 -4.28
CA LEU A 66 7.62 -27.80 -3.79
C LEU A 66 7.11 -28.41 -2.48
N SER A 67 6.70 -27.56 -1.53
CA SER A 67 6.28 -28.02 -0.20
C SER A 67 4.93 -28.74 -0.19
N LEU A 68 4.03 -28.42 -1.12
CA LEU A 68 2.66 -28.95 -1.17
C LEU A 68 2.46 -30.01 -2.27
N LYS A 69 3.48 -30.33 -3.07
CA LYS A 69 3.36 -31.21 -4.26
C LYS A 69 2.63 -32.54 -4.00
N ASN A 70 2.91 -33.18 -2.87
CA ASN A 70 2.33 -34.48 -2.50
C ASN A 70 1.46 -34.39 -1.23
N GLU A 71 1.11 -33.18 -0.80
CA GLU A 71 0.36 -32.94 0.42
C GLU A 71 -1.14 -32.83 0.13
N LYS A 72 -1.97 -33.50 0.94
CA LYS A 72 -3.44 -33.43 0.82
C LYS A 72 -4.07 -32.40 1.76
N ARG A 73 -3.28 -31.82 2.66
CA ARG A 73 -3.72 -30.91 3.71
C ARG A 73 -2.69 -29.80 3.88
N VAL A 74 -3.11 -28.67 4.43
CA VAL A 74 -2.22 -27.54 4.76
C VAL A 74 -2.10 -27.45 6.29
N HIS A 75 -0.88 -27.38 6.82
CA HIS A 75 -0.63 -27.24 8.25
C HIS A 75 0.69 -26.53 8.55
N LEU A 76 0.83 -25.99 9.76
CA LEU A 76 1.99 -25.15 10.15
C LEU A 76 3.32 -25.89 10.28
N ALA A 77 3.32 -27.23 10.37
CA ALA A 77 4.56 -28.02 10.36
C ALA A 77 5.17 -28.21 8.96
N GLN A 78 4.54 -27.71 7.89
CA GLN A 78 5.09 -27.79 6.53
C GLN A 78 6.21 -26.76 6.29
N PRO A 79 7.14 -27.02 5.37
CA PRO A 79 8.28 -26.14 5.12
C PRO A 79 7.93 -24.69 4.77
N TRP A 80 6.80 -24.45 4.10
CA TRP A 80 6.36 -23.09 3.72
C TRP A 80 6.11 -22.19 4.93
N ALA A 81 5.64 -22.75 6.05
CA ALA A 81 5.30 -22.01 7.27
C ALA A 81 6.53 -21.65 8.12
N SER A 82 7.70 -22.20 7.78
CA SER A 82 8.98 -21.88 8.43
C SER A 82 9.55 -20.56 7.90
N GLY A 83 9.57 -19.54 8.76
CA GLY A 83 10.11 -18.22 8.44
C GLY A 83 10.19 -17.29 9.66
N PRO A 84 10.69 -16.05 9.49
CA PRO A 84 11.05 -15.42 8.22
C PRO A 84 12.32 -16.01 7.58
N ARG A 85 12.37 -16.02 6.24
CA ARG A 85 13.57 -16.37 5.46
C ARG A 85 14.22 -15.11 4.92
N PHE A 86 15.54 -15.02 5.01
CA PHE A 86 16.31 -13.87 4.55
C PHE A 86 17.14 -14.22 3.33
N PHE A 87 17.13 -13.35 2.31
CA PHE A 87 18.00 -13.49 1.14
C PHE A 87 18.80 -12.19 0.94
N PRO A 88 20.15 -12.28 0.90
CA PRO A 88 20.99 -11.12 0.69
C PRO A 88 20.91 -10.62 -0.75
N LEU A 89 20.95 -9.30 -0.93
CA LEU A 89 20.97 -8.61 -2.21
C LEU A 89 22.16 -7.63 -2.24
N PRO A 90 22.60 -7.19 -3.43
CA PRO A 90 23.77 -6.30 -3.54
C PRO A 90 23.69 -5.00 -2.73
N GLN A 91 22.48 -4.47 -2.50
CA GLN A 91 22.25 -3.20 -1.80
C GLN A 91 21.23 -3.34 -0.66
N GLY A 92 20.96 -4.56 -0.18
CA GLY A 92 19.97 -4.78 0.87
C GLY A 92 19.66 -6.25 1.13
N GLN A 93 18.46 -6.53 1.62
CA GLN A 93 17.99 -7.88 1.87
C GLN A 93 16.47 -7.95 1.68
N ILE A 94 15.97 -9.13 1.33
CA ILE A 94 14.53 -9.44 1.38
C ILE A 94 14.25 -10.36 2.57
N ALA A 95 13.14 -10.10 3.26
CA ALA A 95 12.61 -10.96 4.32
C ALA A 95 11.25 -11.48 3.87
N VAL A 96 11.11 -12.80 3.79
CA VAL A 96 9.90 -13.47 3.30
C VAL A 96 9.25 -14.26 4.43
N THR A 97 7.96 -14.01 4.66
CA THR A 97 7.12 -14.77 5.58
C THR A 97 5.84 -15.17 4.87
N LEU A 98 5.50 -16.45 4.92
CA LEU A 98 4.25 -16.98 4.38
C LEU A 98 3.23 -17.20 5.50
N ARG A 99 1.97 -16.94 5.19
CA ARG A 99 0.81 -17.17 6.05
C ARG A 99 -0.31 -17.77 5.21
N ASP A 100 -1.09 -18.64 5.81
CA ASP A 100 -2.30 -19.16 5.18
C ASP A 100 -3.39 -18.10 5.21
N ALA A 101 -3.86 -17.67 4.04
CA ALA A 101 -4.94 -16.70 3.91
C ALA A 101 -6.30 -17.25 4.38
N GLN A 102 -6.45 -18.57 4.49
CA GLN A 102 -7.64 -19.21 5.05
C GLN A 102 -7.60 -19.37 6.57
N ALA A 103 -6.49 -19.00 7.23
CA ALA A 103 -6.36 -19.04 8.69
C ALA A 103 -7.05 -17.84 9.39
N CYS A 104 -8.18 -17.40 8.86
CA CYS A 104 -9.02 -16.34 9.42
C CYS A 104 -10.50 -16.59 9.12
N PHE A 105 -11.39 -15.84 9.79
CA PHE A 105 -12.80 -15.84 9.44
C PHE A 105 -13.00 -15.07 8.13
N ASN A 106 -13.46 -15.75 7.07
CA ASN A 106 -13.71 -15.14 5.77
C ASN A 106 -15.03 -14.33 5.79
N LEU A 107 -14.92 -13.00 5.81
CA LEU A 107 -16.10 -12.11 5.77
C LEU A 107 -16.93 -12.27 4.50
N ASN A 108 -16.32 -12.65 3.38
CA ASN A 108 -17.03 -12.87 2.11
C ASN A 108 -17.98 -14.08 2.17
N ALA A 109 -17.95 -14.88 3.24
CA ALA A 109 -18.97 -15.89 3.48
C ALA A 109 -20.37 -15.30 3.70
N LEU A 110 -20.45 -14.01 4.07
CA LEU A 110 -21.71 -13.27 4.20
C LEU A 110 -22.40 -13.00 2.86
N ALA A 111 -21.64 -13.00 1.75
CA ALA A 111 -22.17 -12.83 0.39
C ALA A 111 -22.90 -14.07 -0.15
N GLN A 112 -22.89 -15.19 0.57
CA GLN A 112 -23.52 -16.42 0.06
C GLN A 112 -25.04 -16.27 0.04
N PRO A 113 -25.71 -16.62 -1.09
CA PRO A 113 -27.15 -16.51 -1.20
C PRO A 113 -27.80 -17.41 -0.14
N THR A 114 -28.68 -16.82 0.65
CA THR A 114 -29.35 -17.49 1.76
C THR A 114 -30.80 -17.06 1.84
N THR A 115 -31.67 -17.97 2.27
CA THR A 115 -33.07 -17.68 2.59
C THR A 115 -33.31 -17.66 4.10
N ALA A 116 -32.28 -17.94 4.89
CA ALA A 116 -32.37 -17.90 6.34
C ALA A 116 -32.33 -16.45 6.82
N SER A 117 -33.25 -16.07 7.71
CA SER A 117 -33.28 -14.73 8.30
C SER A 117 -32.01 -14.35 9.06
N ARG A 118 -31.21 -15.35 9.47
CA ARG A 118 -29.88 -15.13 10.05
C ARG A 118 -28.95 -16.28 9.67
N PRO A 119 -28.13 -16.14 8.62
CA PRO A 119 -27.24 -17.20 8.17
C PRO A 119 -26.17 -17.52 9.21
N ILE A 120 -25.62 -18.73 9.12
CA ILE A 120 -24.63 -19.23 10.09
C ILE A 120 -23.39 -18.34 10.19
N ALA A 121 -22.96 -17.73 9.07
CA ALA A 121 -21.83 -16.82 9.04
C ALA A 121 -22.06 -15.56 9.91
N VAL A 122 -23.26 -14.98 9.87
CA VAL A 122 -23.64 -13.85 10.75
C VAL A 122 -23.62 -14.28 12.22
N GLN A 123 -24.17 -15.45 12.54
CA GLN A 123 -24.17 -15.96 13.92
C GLN A 123 -22.75 -16.17 14.47
N GLN A 124 -21.87 -16.76 13.64
CA GLN A 124 -20.46 -16.97 13.97
C GLN A 124 -19.71 -15.64 14.16
N LEU A 125 -19.99 -14.65 13.31
CA LEU A 125 -19.38 -13.33 13.41
C LEU A 125 -19.82 -12.59 14.69
N ILE A 126 -21.10 -12.64 15.05
CA ILE A 126 -21.59 -12.08 16.33
C ILE A 126 -20.87 -12.75 17.50
N ALA A 127 -20.76 -14.08 17.49
CA ALA A 127 -20.07 -14.82 18.54
C ALA A 127 -18.57 -14.49 18.61
N LEU A 128 -17.91 -14.31 17.47
CA LEU A 128 -16.50 -13.89 17.38
C LEU A 128 -16.31 -12.50 17.99
N ILE A 129 -17.11 -11.51 17.57
CA ILE A 129 -17.01 -10.12 18.05
C ILE A 129 -17.32 -10.03 19.55
N SER A 130 -18.31 -10.79 20.02
CA SER A 130 -18.67 -10.82 21.45
C SER A 130 -17.52 -11.31 22.33
N ARG A 131 -16.67 -12.22 21.81
CA ARG A 131 -15.47 -12.70 22.52
C ARG A 131 -14.33 -11.67 22.55
N LEU A 132 -14.42 -10.58 21.78
CA LEU A 132 -13.46 -9.47 21.80
C LEU A 132 -13.84 -8.38 22.81
N ASN A 133 -14.68 -8.71 23.81
CA ASN A 133 -15.16 -7.78 24.83
C ASN A 133 -16.01 -6.61 24.27
N VAL A 134 -16.75 -6.88 23.19
CA VAL A 134 -17.71 -5.94 22.58
C VAL A 134 -19.11 -6.24 23.12
N PRO A 135 -19.91 -5.24 23.55
CA PRO A 135 -21.27 -5.46 24.02
C PRO A 135 -22.13 -6.16 22.96
N ALA A 136 -23.01 -7.08 23.39
CA ALA A 136 -23.82 -7.92 22.50
C ALA A 136 -24.59 -7.12 21.44
N TYR A 137 -25.20 -6.00 21.85
CA TYR A 137 -25.90 -5.09 20.93
C TYR A 137 -24.99 -4.56 19.82
N ARG A 138 -23.75 -4.17 20.17
CA ARG A 138 -22.78 -3.64 19.21
C ARG A 138 -22.22 -4.74 18.31
N ALA A 139 -22.07 -5.96 18.83
CA ALA A 139 -21.67 -7.11 18.03
C ALA A 139 -22.73 -7.46 16.96
N GLU A 140 -24.00 -7.43 17.32
CA GLU A 140 -25.12 -7.62 16.39
C GLU A 140 -25.19 -6.50 15.34
N LEU A 141 -25.09 -5.24 15.78
CA LEU A 141 -25.04 -4.09 14.88
C LEU A 141 -23.94 -4.23 13.80
N ILE A 142 -22.71 -4.59 14.22
CA ILE A 142 -21.59 -4.73 13.29
C ILE A 142 -21.83 -5.89 12.32
N ALA A 143 -22.28 -7.05 12.81
CA ALA A 143 -22.46 -8.22 11.97
C ALA A 143 -23.62 -8.06 10.97
N GLU A 144 -24.73 -7.46 11.40
CA GLU A 144 -25.86 -7.16 10.52
C GLU A 144 -25.49 -6.07 9.51
N SER A 145 -24.85 -4.98 9.94
CA SER A 145 -24.36 -3.94 9.01
C SER A 145 -23.34 -4.46 8.00
N LEU A 146 -22.50 -5.43 8.36
CA LEU A 146 -21.56 -6.06 7.41
C LEU A 146 -22.28 -6.97 6.42
N TRP A 147 -23.38 -7.59 6.82
CA TRP A 147 -24.15 -8.44 5.92
C TRP A 147 -24.85 -7.59 4.85
N GLU A 148 -25.56 -6.54 5.25
CA GLU A 148 -26.21 -5.56 4.34
C GLU A 148 -25.21 -4.75 3.50
N PHE A 149 -23.92 -4.76 3.85
CA PHE A 149 -22.90 -4.10 3.04
C PHE A 149 -22.39 -4.99 1.90
N ILE A 150 -22.55 -6.31 2.03
CA ILE A 150 -21.90 -7.32 1.20
C ILE A 150 -22.91 -8.06 0.33
N ASP A 151 -24.16 -8.18 0.76
CA ASP A 151 -25.23 -8.71 -0.08
C ASP A 151 -25.48 -7.81 -1.31
N GLU A 152 -26.16 -8.38 -2.30
CA GLU A 152 -26.30 -7.76 -3.62
C GLU A 152 -27.46 -6.76 -3.67
N ASP A 153 -28.45 -6.93 -2.78
CA ASP A 153 -29.62 -6.09 -2.77
C ASP A 153 -29.36 -4.74 -2.06
N ARG A 154 -30.38 -3.90 -2.01
CA ARG A 154 -30.32 -2.57 -1.37
C ARG A 154 -31.42 -2.42 -0.33
N SER A 155 -31.95 -3.55 0.11
CA SER A 155 -33.13 -3.62 0.96
C SER A 155 -32.75 -4.18 2.31
N VAL A 156 -32.86 -3.33 3.33
CA VAL A 156 -32.59 -3.72 4.71
C VAL A 156 -33.42 -4.95 5.10
N GLN A 157 -32.75 -6.07 5.36
CA GLN A 157 -33.36 -7.34 5.74
C GLN A 157 -33.14 -7.71 7.22
N THR A 158 -32.30 -6.96 7.92
CA THR A 158 -31.97 -7.14 9.34
C THR A 158 -32.56 -6.08 10.25
N ARG A 159 -32.44 -6.30 11.56
CA ARG A 159 -33.04 -5.42 12.59
C ARG A 159 -32.24 -4.14 12.80
N LEU A 160 -30.91 -4.25 12.79
CA LEU A 160 -29.96 -3.17 13.04
C LEU A 160 -29.15 -2.77 11.82
N GLY A 161 -29.23 -3.54 10.73
CA GLY A 161 -28.52 -3.24 9.50
C GLY A 161 -29.03 -1.98 8.81
N ARG A 162 -28.17 -1.47 7.93
CA ARG A 162 -28.36 -0.25 7.16
C ARG A 162 -27.73 -0.42 5.79
N GLU A 163 -28.37 0.22 4.83
CA GLU A 163 -28.01 0.24 3.41
C GLU A 163 -27.49 1.63 3.01
N ASP A 164 -27.50 1.95 1.72
CA ASP A 164 -27.14 3.24 1.10
C ASP A 164 -27.43 4.47 1.97
N SER A 165 -28.60 4.55 2.60
CA SER A 165 -29.00 5.68 3.46
C SER A 165 -28.01 6.01 4.60
N GLU A 166 -27.37 5.01 5.21
CA GLU A 166 -26.38 5.22 6.27
C GLU A 166 -25.05 5.71 5.70
N TYR A 167 -24.65 5.19 4.54
CA TYR A 167 -23.39 5.50 3.89
C TYR A 167 -23.41 6.89 3.24
N LEU A 168 -24.53 7.26 2.62
CA LEU A 168 -24.77 8.59 2.05
C LEU A 168 -24.95 9.68 3.12
N ALA A 169 -25.27 9.32 4.36
CA ALA A 169 -25.39 10.25 5.48
C ALA A 169 -24.04 10.59 6.14
N ARG A 170 -22.93 9.95 5.72
CA ARG A 170 -21.58 10.23 6.23
C ARG A 170 -21.09 11.61 5.77
N SER A 171 -20.07 12.13 6.46
CA SER A 171 -19.46 13.43 6.12
C SER A 171 -18.90 13.47 4.70
N VAL A 172 -18.39 12.33 4.23
CA VAL A 172 -18.01 12.09 2.84
C VAL A 172 -18.87 10.92 2.37
N PRO A 173 -19.94 11.18 1.59
CA PRO A 173 -20.80 10.13 1.07
C PRO A 173 -20.06 9.29 0.02
N PHE A 174 -20.51 8.06 -0.19
CA PHE A 174 -20.05 7.15 -1.23
C PHE A 174 -21.21 6.34 -1.80
#